data_AF-A0A1E3LY98-F1
#
_entry.id   AF-A0A1E3LY98-F1
#
_cell.length_a   1.000
_cell.length_b   1.000
_cell.length_c   1.000
_cell.angle_alpha   90.00
_cell.angle_beta   90.00
_cell.angle_gamma   90.00
#
_symmetry.space_group_name_H-M   'P 1'
#
loop_
_entity.id
_entity.type
_entity.pdbx_description
1 polymer ?
#
loop_
_entity_poly.entity_id
_entity_poly.type
_entity_poly.pdbx_seq_one_letter_code
_entity_poly.pdbx_strand_id
1 'polypeptide(L)'
;MRKSLILIAMLPIVAGGCVAKTAFDIVTLPVKAAGQAADWATTSQDEADRNAGRKLRKQEAREGRERKAHAQACKKNPDDCGPYTGYRAGDPD
;
A
#
# COMPACT_ATOMS: atom_id res chain seq x y z
N MET A 1 -38.08 31.18 -27.90
CA MET A 1 -38.67 31.26 -26.54
C MET A 1 -38.99 29.88 -25.92
N ARG A 2 -39.57 28.91 -26.66
CA ARG A 2 -39.84 27.53 -26.13
C ARG A 2 -38.62 26.75 -25.62
N LYS A 3 -37.46 26.85 -26.29
CA LYS A 3 -36.22 26.14 -25.86
C LYS A 3 -35.68 26.65 -24.51
N SER A 4 -35.85 27.94 -24.21
CA SER A 4 -35.40 28.55 -22.95
C SER A 4 -36.23 28.09 -21.74
N LEU A 5 -37.52 27.80 -21.92
CA LEU A 5 -38.40 27.28 -20.86
C LEU A 5 -38.03 25.84 -20.44
N ILE A 6 -37.57 25.00 -21.38
CA ILE A 6 -37.14 23.62 -21.10
C ILE A 6 -35.85 23.61 -20.26
N LEU A 7 -34.91 24.52 -20.53
CA LEU A 7 -33.67 24.67 -19.76
C LEU A 7 -33.92 25.14 -18.32
N ILE A 8 -34.86 26.07 -18.12
CA ILE A 8 -35.23 26.57 -16.79
C ILE A 8 -35.97 25.49 -15.98
N ALA A 9 -36.78 24.65 -16.63
CA ALA A 9 -37.50 23.56 -15.98
C ALA A 9 -36.59 22.41 -15.51
N MET A 10 -35.42 22.19 -16.14
CA MET A 10 -34.43 21.20 -15.69
C MET A 10 -33.57 21.67 -14.51
N LEU A 11 -33.46 22.99 -14.29
CA LEU A 11 -32.61 23.58 -13.25
C LEU A 11 -32.89 23.02 -11.83
N PRO A 12 -34.16 22.89 -11.36
CA PRO A 12 -34.45 22.31 -10.04
C PRO A 12 -34.23 20.80 -9.97
N ILE A 13 -34.26 20.08 -11.10
CA ILE A 13 -33.99 18.63 -11.14
C ILE A 13 -32.48 18.38 -11.00
N VAL A 14 -31.67 19.16 -11.71
CA VAL A 14 -30.20 19.09 -11.61
C VAL A 14 -29.73 19.61 -10.25
N ALA A 15 -30.26 20.74 -9.79
CA ALA A 15 -29.95 21.28 -8.47
C ALA A 15 -30.44 20.36 -7.33
N GLY A 16 -31.66 19.81 -7.45
CA GLY A 16 -32.21 18.84 -6.51
C GLY A 16 -31.43 17.53 -6.47
N GLY A 17 -30.91 17.07 -7.62
CA GLY A 17 -30.02 15.91 -7.70
C GLY A 17 -28.69 16.13 -6.98
N CYS A 18 -28.09 17.32 -7.08
CA CYS A 18 -26.88 17.67 -6.34
C CYS A 18 -27.12 17.77 -4.83
N VAL A 19 -28.22 18.41 -4.40
CA VAL A 19 -28.56 18.56 -2.97
C VAL A 19 -28.96 17.22 -2.33
N ALA A 20 -29.70 16.37 -3.05
CA ALA A 20 -30.02 15.03 -2.60
C ALA A 20 -28.76 14.17 -2.44
N LYS A 21 -27.81 14.29 -3.39
CA LYS A 21 -26.54 13.56 -3.31
C LYS A 21 -25.66 14.05 -2.16
N THR A 22 -25.56 15.35 -1.91
CA THR A 22 -24.79 15.87 -0.77
C THR A 22 -25.44 15.52 0.57
N ALA A 23 -26.76 15.61 0.71
CA ALA A 23 -27.46 15.17 1.91
C ALA A 23 -27.27 13.67 2.17
N PHE A 24 -27.37 12.85 1.12
CA PHE A 24 -27.13 11.41 1.22
C PHE A 24 -25.66 11.08 1.57
N ASP A 25 -24.71 11.78 0.97
CA ASP A 25 -23.28 11.61 1.27
C ASP A 25 -22.96 12.08 2.70
N ILE A 26 -23.61 13.12 3.24
CA ILE A 26 -23.46 13.55 4.65
C ILE A 26 -24.05 12.51 5.61
N VAL A 27 -25.23 11.96 5.31
CA VAL A 27 -25.88 10.95 6.17
C VAL A 27 -25.12 9.63 6.15
N THR A 28 -24.51 9.27 5.02
CA THR A 28 -23.70 8.05 4.88
C THR A 28 -22.23 8.24 5.27
N LEU A 29 -21.78 9.49 5.45
CA LEU A 29 -20.40 9.83 5.83
C LEU A 29 -19.96 9.15 7.13
N PRO A 30 -20.76 9.15 8.22
CA PRO A 30 -20.40 8.49 9.47
C PRO A 30 -20.27 6.97 9.31
N VAL A 31 -21.17 6.33 8.55
CA VAL A 31 -21.14 4.88 8.30
C VAL A 31 -19.91 4.51 7.46
N LYS A 32 -19.60 5.29 6.43
CA LYS A 32 -18.39 5.10 5.62
C LYS A 32 -17.11 5.35 6.41
N ALA A 33 -17.08 6.41 7.23
CA ALA A 33 -15.93 6.73 8.08
C ALA A 33 -15.73 5.66 9.16
N ALA A 34 -16.80 5.18 9.80
CA ALA A 34 -16.75 4.10 10.76
C ALA A 34 -16.33 2.77 10.12
N GLY A 35 -16.83 2.45 8.93
CA GLY A 35 -16.41 1.28 8.15
C GLY A 35 -14.93 1.33 7.79
N GLN A 36 -14.43 2.47 7.30
CA GLN A 36 -13.01 2.67 7.03
C GLN A 36 -12.14 2.60 8.28
N ALA A 37 -12.61 3.18 9.40
CA ALA A 37 -11.90 3.11 10.68
C ALA A 37 -11.86 1.68 11.23
N ALA A 38 -12.95 0.92 11.12
CA ALA A 38 -13.04 -0.48 11.52
C ALA A 38 -12.16 -1.39 10.64
N ASP A 39 -12.15 -1.16 9.32
CA ASP A 39 -11.27 -1.86 8.39
C ASP A 39 -9.80 -1.56 8.71
N TRP A 40 -9.42 -0.30 8.93
CA TRP A 40 -8.06 0.03 9.38
C TRP A 40 -7.72 -0.58 10.74
N ALA A 41 -8.65 -0.58 11.69
CA ALA A 41 -8.42 -1.18 13.01
C ALA A 41 -8.27 -2.71 12.96
N THR A 42 -8.92 -3.37 11.99
CA THR A 42 -9.02 -4.84 11.92
C THR A 42 -8.09 -5.46 10.86
N THR A 43 -7.77 -4.75 9.78
CA THR A 43 -6.92 -5.27 8.69
C THR A 43 -5.47 -4.80 8.76
N SER A 44 -5.18 -3.70 9.47
CA SER A 44 -3.87 -3.03 9.34
C SER A 44 -2.76 -3.77 10.09
N GLN A 45 -3.02 -4.35 11.25
CA GLN A 45 -1.95 -4.92 12.07
C GLN A 45 -1.56 -6.34 11.63
N ASP A 46 -2.50 -7.27 11.49
CA ASP A 46 -2.18 -8.66 11.12
C ASP A 46 -1.56 -8.80 9.72
N GLU A 47 -2.02 -8.00 8.75
CA GLU A 47 -1.47 -8.01 7.39
C GLU A 47 -0.08 -7.35 7.35
N ALA A 48 0.10 -6.24 8.08
CA ALA A 48 1.39 -5.56 8.19
C ALA A 48 2.43 -6.43 8.89
N ASP A 49 2.07 -7.13 9.97
CA ASP A 49 2.99 -7.99 10.72
C ASP A 49 3.41 -9.21 9.89
N ARG A 50 2.45 -9.83 9.19
CA ARG A 50 2.75 -10.91 8.23
C ARG A 50 3.68 -10.42 7.12
N ASN A 51 3.48 -9.21 6.63
CA ASN A 51 4.33 -8.66 5.57
C ASN A 51 5.72 -8.25 6.08
N ALA A 52 5.81 -7.73 7.31
CA ALA A 52 7.07 -7.44 7.99
C ALA A 52 7.89 -8.71 8.20
N GLY A 53 7.28 -9.77 8.74
CA GLY A 53 7.93 -11.07 8.90
C GLY A 53 8.34 -11.72 7.56
N ARG A 54 7.56 -11.51 6.48
CA ARG A 54 7.95 -11.94 5.12
C ARG A 54 9.13 -11.14 4.58
N LYS A 55 9.19 -9.83 4.82
CA LYS A 55 10.32 -8.97 4.41
C LYS A 55 11.59 -9.37 5.12
N LEU A 56 11.54 -9.59 6.44
CA LEU A 56 12.69 -10.02 7.24
C LEU A 56 13.28 -11.34 6.71
N ARG A 57 12.44 -12.37 6.55
CA ARG A 57 12.87 -13.66 5.97
C ARG A 57 13.46 -13.54 4.57
N LYS A 58 12.97 -12.61 3.74
CA LYS A 58 13.54 -12.35 2.40
C LYS A 58 14.92 -11.69 2.48
N GLN A 59 15.12 -10.76 3.41
CA GLN A 59 16.40 -10.10 3.64
C GLN A 59 17.44 -11.10 4.13
N GLU A 60 17.12 -11.89 5.15
CA GLU A 60 17.99 -12.96 5.66
C GLU A 60 18.33 -13.99 4.57
N ALA A 61 17.33 -14.42 3.79
CA ALA A 61 17.56 -15.36 2.70
C ALA A 61 18.46 -14.78 1.59
N ARG A 62 18.39 -13.46 1.35
CA ARG A 62 19.25 -12.78 0.39
C ARG A 62 20.69 -12.75 0.89
N GLU A 63 20.91 -12.28 2.12
CA GLU A 63 22.25 -12.29 2.73
C GLU A 63 22.84 -13.71 2.74
N GLY A 64 22.07 -14.71 3.14
CA GLY A 64 22.51 -16.10 3.16
C GLY A 64 22.91 -16.62 1.77
N ARG A 65 22.22 -16.20 0.70
CA ARG A 65 22.60 -16.55 -0.68
C ARG A 65 23.89 -15.87 -1.10
N GLU A 66 24.02 -14.56 -0.84
CA GLU A 66 25.22 -13.79 -1.22
C GLU A 66 26.47 -14.28 -0.46
N ARG A 67 26.34 -14.57 0.84
CA ARG A 67 27.40 -15.17 1.66
C ARG A 67 27.82 -16.55 1.15
N LYS A 68 26.85 -17.40 0.79
CA LYS A 68 27.15 -18.72 0.20
C LYS A 68 27.84 -18.59 -1.15
N ALA A 69 27.42 -17.63 -1.98
CA ALA A 69 28.04 -17.38 -3.28
C ALA A 69 29.49 -16.89 -3.11
N HIS A 70 29.74 -15.95 -2.19
CA HIS A 70 31.08 -15.48 -1.86
C HIS A 70 31.97 -16.62 -1.33
N ALA A 71 31.48 -17.42 -0.39
CA ALA A 71 32.22 -18.56 0.12
C ALA A 71 32.55 -19.59 -0.98
N GLN A 72 31.63 -19.81 -1.93
CA GLN A 72 31.89 -20.68 -3.09
C GLN A 72 32.91 -20.06 -4.06
N ALA A 73 32.87 -18.75 -4.28
CA ALA A 73 33.84 -18.04 -5.11
C ALA A 73 35.25 -18.13 -4.50
N CYS A 74 35.37 -17.90 -3.19
CA CYS A 74 36.62 -18.07 -2.45
C CYS A 74 37.15 -19.51 -2.48
N LYS A 75 36.26 -20.52 -2.44
CA LYS A 75 36.68 -21.92 -2.61
C LYS A 75 37.22 -22.21 -4.00
N LYS A 76 36.71 -21.54 -5.05
CA LYS A 76 37.16 -21.71 -6.43
C LYS A 76 38.47 -20.97 -6.69
N ASN A 77 38.61 -19.76 -6.17
CA ASN A 77 39.78 -18.90 -6.33
C ASN A 77 40.26 -18.39 -4.95
N PRO A 78 41.06 -19.19 -4.22
CA PRO A 78 41.51 -18.84 -2.88
C PRO A 78 42.41 -17.58 -2.86
N ASP A 79 43.23 -17.41 -3.90
CA ASP A 79 44.21 -16.33 -4.00
C ASP A 79 43.57 -14.94 -4.17
N ASP A 80 42.32 -14.88 -4.65
CA ASP A 80 41.53 -13.67 -4.87
C ASP A 80 40.38 -13.54 -3.84
N CYS A 81 40.45 -14.29 -2.74
CA CYS A 81 39.41 -14.25 -1.71
C CYS A 81 39.56 -13.00 -0.82
N GLY A 82 38.87 -11.92 -1.21
CA GLY A 82 38.71 -10.71 -0.39
C GLY A 82 37.61 -10.80 0.67
N PRO A 83 37.52 -9.82 1.59
CA PRO A 83 36.46 -9.76 2.61
C PRO A 83 35.06 -9.63 1.97
N TYR A 84 34.05 -10.22 2.60
CA TYR A 84 32.66 -10.10 2.14
C TYR A 84 32.15 -8.66 2.31
N THR A 85 31.85 -7.99 1.19
CA THR A 85 31.31 -6.62 1.11
C THR A 85 29.87 -6.57 0.58
N GLY A 86 29.20 -7.73 0.49
CA GLY A 86 27.83 -7.84 0.00
C GLY A 86 26.77 -7.44 1.03
N TYR A 87 25.50 -7.68 0.69
CA TYR A 87 24.36 -7.30 1.51
C TYR A 87 24.37 -7.94 2.91
N ARG A 88 24.04 -7.16 3.94
CA ARG A 88 23.80 -7.61 5.32
C ARG A 88 22.39 -7.23 5.74
N ALA A 89 21.61 -8.19 6.20
CA ALA A 89 20.31 -7.92 6.76
C ALA A 89 20.49 -7.25 8.13
N GLY A 90 19.93 -6.04 8.31
CA GLY A 90 19.96 -5.31 9.58
C GLY A 90 21.03 -4.23 9.72
N ASP A 91 21.92 -4.05 8.73
CA ASP A 91 22.75 -2.83 8.69
C ASP A 91 21.86 -1.65 8.23
N PRO A 92 21.79 -0.55 9.01
CA PRO A 92 21.25 0.71 8.50
C PRO A 92 22.27 1.29 7.52
N ASP A 93 21.85 1.48 6.27
CA ASP A 93 22.65 2.11 5.21
C ASP A 93 23.14 3.52 5.61
#